data_AF-A0AB37UR66-F1
#
_entry.id   AF-A0AB37UR66-F1
#
_cell.length_a   1.000
_cell.length_b   1.000
_cell.length_c   1.000
_cell.angle_alpha   90.00
_cell.angle_beta   90.00
_cell.angle_gamma   90.00
#
_symmetry.space_group_name_H-M   'P 1'
#
loop_
_entity.id
_entity.type
_entity.pdbx_description
1 polymer ?
#
loop_
_entity_poly.entity_id
_entity_poly.type
_entity_poly.pdbx_seq_one_letter_code
_entity_poly.pdbx_strand_id
1 'polypeptide(L)'
;MIPFHGRIDCDLSMNVNGLYMKHYWSRLLALVLVVVIGLMGCSSGGGLSGDYRQDTLDVIGVLRNAIELPQDAPNKGEIQAEARKKINDFAARYQRNGSLTGLSSFTTMRTALNSLAGHYSSYPNRPLPAKLKQRLELEFKQVEMAVARGN
;
A
#
# COMPACT_ATOMS: atom_id res chain seq x y z
N MET A 1 67.17 9.53 -17.14
CA MET A 1 66.01 9.83 -18.01
C MET A 1 64.76 9.67 -17.15
N ILE A 2 64.02 10.76 -16.96
CA ILE A 2 62.83 11.00 -16.10
C ILE A 2 61.55 10.58 -16.92
N PRO A 3 60.24 10.72 -16.54
CA PRO A 3 59.57 11.12 -15.26
C PRO A 3 58.08 10.63 -14.99
N PHE A 4 57.44 11.20 -13.94
CA PHE A 4 56.06 11.77 -13.90
C PHE A 4 54.82 10.91 -13.44
N HIS A 5 54.25 11.36 -12.31
CA HIS A 5 52.80 11.61 -12.01
C HIS A 5 51.77 10.48 -11.89
N GLY A 6 50.89 10.60 -10.88
CA GLY A 6 49.52 10.09 -10.96
C GLY A 6 48.84 9.70 -9.65
N ARG A 7 48.30 10.69 -8.92
CA ARG A 7 47.14 10.55 -8.01
C ARG A 7 45.95 9.96 -8.81
N ILE A 8 45.00 9.23 -8.18
CA ILE A 8 43.53 9.13 -8.48
C ILE A 8 42.95 7.73 -8.15
N ASP A 9 42.11 7.74 -7.11
CA ASP A 9 40.82 7.04 -6.94
C ASP A 9 40.73 5.51 -7.14
N CYS A 10 40.75 4.79 -6.01
CA CYS A 10 40.10 3.48 -5.87
C CYS A 10 38.63 3.70 -5.47
N ASP A 11 37.79 4.08 -6.42
CA ASP A 11 36.37 3.73 -6.38
C ASP A 11 36.14 2.60 -7.39
N LEU A 12 35.26 1.67 -7.00
CA LEU A 12 34.71 0.62 -7.86
C LEU A 12 35.62 -0.60 -8.13
N SER A 13 35.48 -1.62 -7.28
CA SER A 13 35.12 -2.97 -7.75
C SER A 13 34.98 -3.91 -6.56
N MET A 14 33.81 -3.92 -5.92
CA MET A 14 33.42 -5.02 -5.03
C MET A 14 33.01 -6.21 -5.90
N ASN A 15 34.00 -7.03 -6.23
CA ASN A 15 33.87 -8.23 -7.07
C ASN A 15 33.58 -9.47 -6.23
N VAL A 16 32.35 -9.95 -6.39
CA VAL A 16 31.88 -11.35 -6.46
C VAL A 16 32.68 -12.44 -5.72
N ASN A 17 32.34 -12.76 -4.46
CA ASN A 17 32.65 -14.07 -3.83
C ASN A 17 31.80 -14.33 -2.57
N GLY A 18 30.52 -13.95 -2.60
CA GLY A 18 29.57 -14.16 -1.47
C GLY A 18 28.13 -14.41 -1.93
N LEU A 19 27.96 -14.83 -3.18
CA LEU A 19 26.74 -14.66 -3.98
C LEU A 19 25.79 -15.87 -4.01
N TYR A 20 25.94 -16.89 -3.15
CA TYR A 20 25.10 -18.10 -3.28
C TYR A 20 24.33 -18.58 -2.04
N MET A 21 24.46 -17.98 -0.85
CA MET A 21 23.64 -18.39 0.32
C MET A 21 22.74 -17.28 0.88
N LYS A 22 23.13 -16.00 0.70
CA LYS A 22 22.32 -14.83 1.10
C LYS A 22 21.24 -14.47 0.09
N HIS A 23 21.49 -14.70 -1.20
CA HIS A 23 20.50 -14.47 -2.26
C HIS A 23 19.38 -15.50 -2.21
N TYR A 24 19.65 -16.72 -1.75
CA TYR A 24 18.60 -17.70 -1.53
C TYR A 24 17.68 -17.27 -0.42
N TRP A 25 18.19 -16.81 0.72
CA TRP A 25 17.34 -16.29 1.80
C TRP A 25 16.54 -15.06 1.39
N SER A 26 17.13 -14.12 0.64
CA SER A 26 16.39 -12.96 0.13
C SER A 26 15.35 -13.35 -0.95
N ARG A 27 15.66 -14.36 -1.79
CA ARG A 27 14.72 -14.92 -2.77
C ARG A 27 13.64 -15.77 -2.13
N LEU A 28 13.94 -16.49 -1.04
CA LEU A 28 12.98 -17.31 -0.30
C LEU A 28 12.04 -16.40 0.49
N LEU A 29 12.54 -15.30 1.07
CA LEU A 29 11.70 -14.25 1.64
C LEU A 29 10.85 -13.55 0.57
N ALA A 30 11.41 -13.24 -0.61
CA ALA A 30 10.64 -12.68 -1.71
C ALA A 30 9.59 -13.67 -2.25
N LEU A 31 9.92 -14.96 -2.35
CA LEU A 31 8.99 -16.01 -2.77
C LEU A 31 7.93 -16.27 -1.70
N VAL A 32 8.27 -16.26 -0.41
CA VAL A 32 7.30 -16.32 0.68
C VAL A 32 6.42 -15.08 0.67
N LEU A 33 6.96 -13.89 0.41
CA LEU A 33 6.17 -12.66 0.30
C LEU A 33 5.24 -12.70 -0.92
N VAL A 34 5.71 -13.20 -2.07
CA VAL A 34 4.88 -13.40 -3.28
C VAL A 34 3.86 -14.53 -3.09
N VAL A 35 4.19 -15.59 -2.35
CA VAL A 35 3.29 -16.68 -2.01
C VAL A 35 2.26 -16.24 -0.98
N VAL A 36 2.63 -15.44 0.03
CA VAL A 36 1.69 -14.85 0.99
C VAL A 36 0.79 -13.83 0.30
N ILE A 37 1.31 -13.00 -0.61
CA ILE A 37 0.50 -12.10 -1.44
C ILE A 37 -0.36 -12.89 -2.44
N GLY A 38 0.13 -14.02 -2.97
CA GLY A 38 -0.62 -14.90 -3.88
C GLY A 38 -1.69 -15.75 -3.18
N LEU A 39 -1.47 -16.14 -1.92
CA LEU A 39 -2.44 -16.82 -1.07
C LEU A 39 -3.45 -15.85 -0.44
N MET A 40 -3.07 -14.60 -0.13
CA MET A 40 -4.03 -13.53 0.18
C MET A 40 -4.75 -13.00 -1.07
N GLY A 41 -4.19 -13.19 -2.27
CA GLY A 41 -4.65 -12.61 -3.53
C GLY A 41 -5.58 -13.47 -4.38
N CYS A 42 -5.96 -14.67 -3.92
CA CYS A 42 -6.89 -15.54 -4.67
C CYS A 42 -8.07 -16.05 -3.84
N SER A 43 -8.61 -15.19 -2.97
CA SER A 43 -10.01 -15.34 -2.55
C SER A 43 -10.91 -14.72 -3.61
N SER A 44 -11.27 -15.52 -4.60
CA SER A 44 -12.48 -15.33 -5.41
C SER A 44 -13.75 -15.55 -4.56
N GLY A 45 -13.80 -14.84 -3.43
CA GLY A 45 -14.91 -14.76 -2.47
C GLY A 45 -14.91 -13.46 -1.66
N GLY A 46 -14.06 -12.48 -2.00
CA GLY A 46 -13.86 -11.22 -1.28
C GLY A 46 -14.98 -10.18 -1.42
N GLY A 47 -16.24 -10.59 -1.30
CA GLY A 47 -17.31 -9.66 -0.99
C GLY A 47 -17.10 -9.17 0.43
N LEU A 48 -17.23 -7.85 0.64
CA LEU A 48 -17.30 -7.27 1.98
C LEU A 48 -18.30 -8.12 2.81
N SER A 49 -17.95 -8.50 4.04
CA SER A 49 -18.67 -9.49 4.85
C SER A 49 -20.07 -9.02 5.24
N GLY A 50 -20.19 -7.80 5.72
CA GLY A 50 -21.45 -7.19 6.18
C GLY A 50 -21.20 -6.29 7.35
N ASP A 51 -20.25 -6.74 8.15
CA ASP A 51 -19.76 -6.03 9.30
C ASP A 51 -18.92 -4.83 8.86
N TYR A 52 -19.53 -3.65 8.95
CA TYR A 52 -18.88 -2.37 8.68
C TYR A 52 -17.54 -2.23 9.42
N ARG A 53 -17.43 -2.71 10.66
CA ARG A 53 -16.21 -2.54 11.44
C ARG A 53 -15.08 -3.37 10.87
N GLN A 54 -15.34 -4.65 10.65
CA GLN A 54 -14.35 -5.57 10.10
C GLN A 54 -13.96 -5.18 8.68
N ASP A 55 -14.95 -4.89 7.83
CA ASP A 55 -14.73 -4.47 6.45
C ASP A 55 -13.95 -3.14 6.38
N THR A 56 -14.14 -2.21 7.32
CA THR A 56 -13.35 -0.98 7.40
C THR A 56 -11.89 -1.25 7.74
N LEU A 57 -11.62 -2.12 8.71
CA LEU A 57 -10.25 -2.50 9.10
C LEU A 57 -9.53 -3.22 7.95
N ASP A 58 -10.23 -4.11 7.24
CA ASP A 58 -9.68 -4.84 6.08
C ASP A 58 -9.39 -3.92 4.89
N VAL A 59 -10.19 -2.88 4.70
CA VAL A 59 -9.92 -1.85 3.68
C VAL A 59 -8.71 -1.01 4.10
N ILE A 60 -8.64 -0.54 5.34
CA ILE A 60 -7.48 0.23 5.84
C ILE A 60 -6.19 -0.56 5.69
N GLY A 61 -6.20 -1.85 6.03
CA GLY A 61 -5.04 -2.74 5.88
C GLY A 61 -4.56 -2.83 4.43
N VAL A 62 -5.47 -3.04 3.48
CA VAL A 62 -5.10 -3.07 2.04
C VAL A 62 -4.60 -1.72 1.55
N LEU A 63 -5.22 -0.61 1.97
CA LEU A 63 -4.80 0.72 1.56
C LEU A 63 -3.42 1.09 2.12
N ARG A 64 -3.13 0.73 3.38
CA ARG A 64 -1.79 0.90 3.97
C ARG A 64 -0.72 0.18 3.16
N ASN A 65 -0.93 -1.10 2.87
CA ASN A 65 -0.02 -1.89 2.04
C ASN A 65 0.16 -1.25 0.64
N ALA A 66 -0.92 -0.77 0.03
CA ALA A 66 -0.87 -0.10 -1.27
C ALA A 66 -0.08 1.24 -1.23
N ILE A 67 -0.10 1.95 -0.11
CA ILE A 67 0.61 3.22 0.09
C ILE A 67 2.09 3.00 0.44
N GLU A 68 2.41 1.91 1.15
CA GLU A 68 3.79 1.53 1.53
C GLU A 68 4.57 0.87 0.39
N LEU A 69 3.92 0.49 -0.70
CA LEU A 69 4.54 -0.15 -1.85
C LEU A 69 5.72 0.70 -2.40
N PRO A 70 6.90 0.08 -2.65
CA PRO A 70 8.04 0.79 -3.21
C PRO A 70 7.77 1.30 -4.62
N GLN A 71 8.44 2.39 -5.01
CA GLN A 71 8.17 3.08 -6.28
C GLN A 71 8.52 2.22 -7.50
N ASP A 72 9.49 1.33 -7.36
CA ASP A 72 10.01 0.44 -8.41
C ASP A 72 9.26 -0.91 -8.49
N ALA A 73 8.13 -1.05 -7.79
CA ALA A 73 7.35 -2.27 -7.81
C ALA A 73 6.67 -2.48 -9.19
N PRO A 74 6.95 -3.58 -9.91
CA PRO A 74 6.37 -3.82 -11.24
C PRO A 74 4.85 -4.02 -11.20
N ASN A 75 4.31 -4.48 -10.07
CA ASN A 75 2.88 -4.73 -9.84
C ASN A 75 2.12 -3.52 -9.28
N LYS A 76 2.73 -2.32 -9.22
CA LYS A 76 2.10 -1.12 -8.65
C LYS A 76 0.77 -0.78 -9.31
N GLY A 77 0.69 -0.87 -10.64
CA GLY A 77 -0.54 -0.57 -11.39
C GLY A 77 -1.69 -1.49 -10.98
N GLU A 78 -1.40 -2.77 -10.81
CA GLU A 78 -2.39 -3.77 -10.37
C GLU A 78 -2.84 -3.51 -8.93
N ILE A 79 -1.91 -3.28 -8.00
CA ILE A 79 -2.22 -2.98 -6.61
C ILE A 79 -3.06 -1.69 -6.48
N GLN A 80 -2.76 -0.67 -7.28
CA GLN A 80 -3.56 0.55 -7.31
C GLN A 80 -4.96 0.31 -7.88
N ALA A 81 -5.08 -0.49 -8.94
CA ALA A 81 -6.37 -0.84 -9.54
C ALA A 81 -7.23 -1.64 -8.56
N GLU A 82 -6.62 -2.60 -7.85
CA GLU A 82 -7.25 -3.36 -6.78
C GLU A 82 -7.70 -2.44 -5.64
N ALA A 83 -6.85 -1.53 -5.18
CA ALA A 83 -7.20 -0.55 -4.15
C ALA A 83 -8.40 0.31 -4.58
N ARG A 84 -8.43 0.81 -5.82
CA ARG A 84 -9.58 1.56 -6.36
C ARG A 84 -10.84 0.70 -6.39
N LYS A 85 -10.73 -0.54 -6.83
CA LYS A 85 -11.86 -1.47 -6.86
C LYS A 85 -12.42 -1.66 -5.45
N LYS A 86 -11.56 -1.93 -4.47
CA LYS A 86 -11.94 -2.10 -3.06
C LYS A 86 -12.58 -0.85 -2.46
N ILE A 87 -12.09 0.34 -2.80
CA ILE A 87 -12.71 1.64 -2.45
C ILE A 87 -14.12 1.74 -3.01
N ASN A 88 -14.29 1.45 -4.30
CA ASN A 88 -15.59 1.52 -4.97
C ASN A 88 -16.58 0.51 -4.41
N ASP A 89 -16.15 -0.73 -4.17
CA ASP A 89 -16.98 -1.77 -3.58
C ASP A 89 -17.43 -1.38 -2.17
N PHE A 90 -16.52 -0.85 -1.34
CA PHE A 90 -16.83 -0.36 0.01
C PHE A 90 -17.82 0.79 -0.02
N ALA A 91 -17.58 1.79 -0.87
CA ALA A 91 -18.47 2.93 -1.04
C ALA A 91 -19.84 2.48 -1.54
N ALA A 92 -19.90 1.64 -2.59
CA ALA A 92 -21.13 1.16 -3.19
C ALA A 92 -22.03 0.44 -2.17
N ARG A 93 -21.41 -0.35 -1.29
CA ARG A 93 -22.12 -1.09 -0.26
C ARG A 93 -22.66 -0.19 0.85
N TYR A 94 -21.80 0.64 1.44
CA TYR A 94 -22.14 1.35 2.67
C TYR A 94 -22.75 2.73 2.45
N GLN A 95 -22.61 3.32 1.26
CA GLN A 95 -23.19 4.64 0.96
C GLN A 95 -24.72 4.69 1.07
N ARG A 96 -25.40 3.56 0.84
CA ARG A 96 -26.87 3.48 0.88
C ARG A 96 -27.40 3.24 2.29
N ASN A 97 -26.54 2.92 3.25
CA ASN A 97 -26.94 2.65 4.61
C ASN A 97 -26.93 3.95 5.43
N GLY A 98 -28.11 4.55 5.60
CA GLY A 98 -28.28 5.82 6.33
C GLY A 98 -27.76 5.76 7.77
N SER A 99 -27.84 4.61 8.43
CA SER A 99 -27.32 4.42 9.79
C SER A 99 -25.80 4.59 9.89
N LEU A 100 -25.07 4.32 8.81
CA LEU A 100 -23.61 4.52 8.76
C LEU A 100 -23.23 5.94 8.38
N THR A 101 -24.07 6.66 7.65
CA THR A 101 -23.78 8.05 7.24
C THR A 101 -23.69 9.02 8.41
N GLY A 102 -24.29 8.69 9.55
CA GLY A 102 -24.17 9.45 10.80
C GLY A 102 -22.89 9.16 11.60
N LEU A 103 -22.13 8.12 11.24
CA LEU A 103 -20.90 7.76 11.95
C LEU A 103 -19.75 8.68 11.53
N SER A 104 -19.00 9.13 12.53
CA SER A 104 -17.79 9.91 12.28
C SER A 104 -16.75 9.06 11.57
N SER A 105 -16.63 7.78 11.93
CA SER A 105 -15.71 6.84 11.26
C SER A 105 -15.97 6.78 9.77
N PHE A 106 -17.23 6.72 9.35
CA PHE A 106 -17.62 6.58 7.96
C PHE A 106 -17.34 7.85 7.17
N THR A 107 -17.67 9.02 7.74
CA THR A 107 -17.45 10.31 7.09
C THR A 107 -15.96 10.62 6.91
N THR A 108 -15.14 10.35 7.93
CA THR A 108 -13.69 10.47 7.85
C THR A 108 -13.12 9.52 6.80
N MET A 109 -13.55 8.25 6.83
CA MET A 109 -13.11 7.25 5.85
C MET A 109 -13.45 7.68 4.42
N ARG A 110 -14.68 8.15 4.14
CA ARG A 110 -15.06 8.64 2.80
C ARG A 110 -14.18 9.79 2.32
N THR A 111 -13.81 10.71 3.20
CA THR A 111 -12.90 11.82 2.86
C THR A 111 -11.51 11.30 2.47
N ALA A 112 -10.99 10.34 3.22
CA ALA A 112 -9.71 9.68 2.92
C ALA A 112 -9.76 8.95 1.58
N LEU A 113 -10.81 8.15 1.36
CA LEU A 113 -11.00 7.37 0.13
C LEU A 113 -11.15 8.28 -1.10
N ASN A 114 -11.91 9.37 -1.00
CA ASN A 114 -12.07 10.34 -2.08
C ASN A 114 -10.73 11.02 -2.43
N SER A 115 -9.94 11.39 -1.42
CA SER A 115 -8.61 11.98 -1.61
C SER A 115 -7.67 11.02 -2.35
N LEU A 116 -7.69 9.75 -1.96
CA LEU A 116 -6.86 8.71 -2.57
C LEU A 116 -7.30 8.37 -4.00
N ALA A 117 -8.61 8.19 -4.21
CA ALA A 117 -9.18 7.93 -5.53
C ALA A 117 -8.92 9.09 -6.51
N GLY A 118 -9.03 10.33 -6.04
CA GLY A 118 -8.71 11.53 -6.81
C GLY A 118 -7.24 11.54 -7.27
N HIS A 119 -6.30 11.30 -6.35
CA HIS A 119 -4.88 11.22 -6.69
C HIS A 119 -4.59 10.16 -7.74
N TYR A 120 -5.15 8.96 -7.55
CA TYR A 120 -4.98 7.86 -8.48
C TYR A 120 -5.61 8.15 -9.86
N SER A 121 -6.75 8.82 -9.91
CA SER A 121 -7.39 9.22 -11.17
C SER A 121 -6.52 10.24 -11.95
N SER A 122 -6.02 11.27 -11.26
CA SER A 122 -5.20 12.31 -11.90
C SER A 122 -3.79 11.85 -12.24
N TYR A 123 -3.18 10.98 -11.44
CA TYR A 123 -1.77 10.62 -11.54
C TYR A 123 -1.51 9.12 -11.35
N PRO A 124 -1.97 8.25 -12.26
CA PRO A 124 -1.84 6.79 -12.14
C PRO A 124 -0.37 6.33 -12.03
N ASN A 125 0.54 6.98 -12.75
CA ASN A 125 1.95 6.58 -12.76
C ASN A 125 2.82 7.28 -11.70
N ARG A 126 2.29 8.27 -10.96
CA ARG A 126 3.07 9.01 -9.95
C ARG A 126 2.94 8.36 -8.57
N PRO A 127 3.98 8.41 -7.73
CA PRO A 127 3.84 8.03 -6.33
C PRO A 127 2.94 9.03 -5.59
N LEU A 128 2.31 8.54 -4.53
CA LEU A 128 1.53 9.36 -3.60
C LEU A 128 2.45 10.36 -2.89
N PRO A 129 2.10 11.66 -2.85
CA PRO A 129 2.88 12.67 -2.15
C PRO A 129 3.03 12.32 -0.67
N ALA A 130 4.22 12.47 -0.10
CA ALA A 130 4.48 12.14 1.31
C ALA A 130 3.51 12.86 2.27
N LYS A 131 3.17 14.12 1.96
CA LYS A 131 2.15 14.89 2.71
C LYS A 131 0.78 14.23 2.69
N LEU A 132 0.35 13.71 1.53
CA LEU A 132 -0.94 13.01 1.42
C LEU A 132 -0.90 11.68 2.18
N LYS A 133 0.21 10.92 2.07
CA LYS A 133 0.39 9.67 2.83
C LYS A 133 0.25 9.90 4.33
N GLN A 134 0.96 10.88 4.87
CA GLN A 134 0.91 11.21 6.29
C GLN A 134 -0.50 11.63 6.75
N ARG A 135 -1.21 12.41 5.92
CA ARG A 135 -2.60 12.79 6.19
C ARG A 135 -3.54 11.57 6.21
N LEU A 136 -3.43 10.69 5.21
CA LEU A 136 -4.21 9.46 5.13
C LEU A 136 -3.93 8.54 6.32
N GLU A 137 -2.67 8.40 6.75
CA GLU A 137 -2.34 7.61 7.94
C GLU A 137 -3.00 8.14 9.22
N LEU A 138 -3.06 9.46 9.39
CA LEU A 138 -3.74 10.09 10.52
C LEU A 138 -5.25 9.83 10.46
N GLU A 139 -5.85 9.97 9.27
CA GLU A 139 -7.27 9.70 9.04
C GLU A 139 -7.59 8.22 9.30
N PHE A 140 -6.77 7.28 8.83
CA PHE A 140 -6.94 5.86 9.09
C PHE A 140 -6.85 5.54 10.58
N LYS A 141 -5.87 6.10 11.31
CA LYS A 141 -5.80 5.94 12.77
C LYS A 141 -7.04 6.48 13.47
N GLN A 142 -7.54 7.63 13.02
CA GLN A 142 -8.77 8.20 13.56
C GLN A 142 -9.97 7.28 13.33
N VAL A 143 -10.09 6.70 12.14
CA VAL A 143 -11.14 5.74 11.78
C VAL A 143 -11.02 4.47 12.62
N GLU A 144 -9.82 3.90 12.78
CA GLU A 144 -9.57 2.72 13.63
C GLU A 144 -10.07 2.96 15.06
N MET A 145 -9.73 4.10 15.66
CA MET A 145 -10.18 4.47 17.00
C MET A 145 -11.69 4.75 17.09
N ALA A 146 -12.29 5.27 16.03
CA ALA A 146 -13.72 5.56 15.98
C ALA A 146 -14.54 4.27 15.83
N VAL A 147 -14.12 3.38 14.93
CA VAL A 147 -14.67 2.02 14.73
C VAL A 147 -14.58 1.19 16.01
N ALA A 148 -13.46 1.24 16.74
CA ALA A 148 -13.30 0.55 18.01
C ALA A 148 -14.27 1.04 19.09
N ARG A 149 -14.64 2.33 19.05
CA ARG A 149 -15.63 2.95 19.96
C ARG A 149 -17.08 2.77 19.49
N GLY A 150 -17.30 2.30 18.26
CA GLY A 150 -18.63 2.17 17.66
C GLY A 150 -19.23 3.48 17.14
N ASN A 151 -18.39 4.47 16.80
CA ASN A 151 -18.78 5.83 16.45
C ASN A 151 -18.20 6.31 15.11
#